data_AF-A0A849DP67-F1
#
_entry.id   AF-A0A849DP67-F1
#
_cell.length_a   1.000
_cell.length_b   1.000
_cell.length_c   1.000
_cell.angle_alpha   90.00
_cell.angle_beta   90.00
_cell.angle_gamma   90.00
#
_symmetry.space_group_name_H-M   'P 1'
#
loop_
_entity.id
_entity.type
_entity.pdbx_description
1 polymer ?
#
loop_
_entity_poly.entity_id
_entity_poly.type
_entity_poly.pdbx_seq_one_letter_code
_entity_poly.pdbx_strand_id
1 'polypeptide(L)'
;MSETRVSVQVQTQTAEKFDQARQELESMLKRLLMDLEGLQTSWQGAGGRSFAETKRRWAEDQSALLNMLNQTAQQIRQSGKLYASAEAEAVTKMAAPRSTGLSLPL
;
A
#
# COMPACT_ATOMS: atom_id res chain seq x y z
N MET A 1 -15.87 -12.32 14.79
CA MET A 1 -16.22 -10.97 15.29
C MET A 1 -15.05 -10.25 15.96
N SER A 2 -14.62 -10.56 17.20
CA SER A 2 -13.54 -9.79 17.86
C SER A 2 -12.17 -9.95 17.18
N GLU A 3 -11.77 -11.17 16.84
CA GLU A 3 -10.48 -11.43 16.16
C GLU A 3 -10.45 -10.87 14.72
N THR A 4 -11.57 -10.91 13.99
CA THR A 4 -11.66 -10.35 12.63
C THR A 4 -11.51 -8.83 12.62
N ARG A 5 -12.18 -8.13 13.56
CA ARG A 5 -12.03 -6.67 13.71
C ARG A 5 -10.59 -6.30 14.00
N VAL A 6 -9.93 -7.06 14.88
CA VAL A 6 -8.49 -6.89 15.16
C VAL A 6 -7.66 -7.11 13.89
N SER A 7 -7.96 -8.14 13.09
CA SER A 7 -7.25 -8.42 11.83
C SER A 7 -7.38 -7.28 10.80
N VAL A 8 -8.60 -6.78 10.57
CA VAL A 8 -8.85 -5.65 9.65
C VAL A 8 -8.14 -4.37 10.13
N GLN A 9 -8.13 -4.14 11.44
CA GLN A 9 -7.46 -2.98 12.04
C GLN A 9 -5.94 -3.08 11.92
N VAL A 10 -5.36 -4.28 12.09
CA VAL A 10 -3.93 -4.54 11.86
C VAL A 10 -3.54 -4.33 10.39
N GLN A 11 -4.36 -4.81 9.44
CA GLN A 11 -4.12 -4.60 8.02
C GLN A 11 -4.19 -3.12 7.64
N THR A 12 -5.15 -2.37 8.20
CA THR A 12 -5.25 -0.92 7.99
C THR A 12 -4.00 -0.20 8.50
N GLN A 13 -3.56 -0.48 9.72
CA GLN A 13 -2.32 0.07 10.27
C GLN A 13 -1.09 -0.31 9.45
N THR A 14 -1.08 -1.52 8.87
CA THR A 14 0.04 -1.96 8.03
C THR A 14 0.06 -1.14 6.73
N ALA A 15 -1.08 -0.96 6.06
CA ALA A 15 -1.17 -0.10 4.88
C ALA A 15 -0.73 1.35 5.17
N GLU A 16 -1.10 1.89 6.34
CA GLU A 16 -0.64 3.22 6.79
C GLU A 16 0.89 3.30 6.95
N LYS A 17 1.53 2.25 7.49
CA LYS A 17 3.00 2.19 7.58
C LYS A 17 3.66 2.19 6.20
N PHE A 18 3.09 1.50 5.22
CA PHE A 18 3.59 1.54 3.84
C PHE A 18 3.47 2.96 3.24
N ASP A 19 2.37 3.65 3.50
CA ASP A 19 2.19 5.04 3.06
C ASP A 19 3.17 6.00 3.74
N GLN A 20 3.43 5.84 5.05
CA GLN A 20 4.41 6.62 5.78
C GLN A 20 5.83 6.40 5.22
N ALA A 21 6.24 5.13 5.06
CA ALA A 21 7.54 4.81 4.48
C ALA A 21 7.68 5.37 3.05
N ARG A 22 6.61 5.32 2.25
CA ARG A 22 6.57 5.92 0.91
C ARG A 22 6.81 7.44 0.97
N GLN A 23 6.13 8.16 1.86
CA GLN A 23 6.28 9.60 2.01
C GLN A 23 7.67 10.00 2.50
N GLU A 24 8.21 9.26 3.47
CA GLU A 24 9.57 9.47 3.98
C GLU A 24 10.61 9.26 2.87
N LEU A 25 10.51 8.15 2.13
CA LEU A 25 11.37 7.86 0.98
C LEU A 25 11.24 8.96 -0.08
N GLU A 26 10.03 9.35 -0.46
CA GLU A 26 9.82 10.41 -1.45
C GLU A 26 10.51 11.72 -1.02
N SER A 27 10.43 12.07 0.27
CA SER A 27 11.05 13.28 0.82
C SER A 27 12.59 13.19 0.84
N MET A 28 13.15 12.06 1.25
CA MET A 28 14.61 11.84 1.23
C MET A 28 15.16 11.89 -0.19
N LEU A 29 14.47 11.25 -1.15
CA LEU A 29 14.89 11.18 -2.54
C LEU A 29 14.83 12.58 -3.19
N LYS A 30 13.82 13.40 -2.87
CA LYS A 30 13.74 14.80 -3.29
C LYS A 30 14.90 15.64 -2.76
N ARG A 31 15.26 15.47 -1.48
CA ARG A 31 16.43 16.16 -0.89
C ARG A 31 17.72 15.75 -1.58
N LEU A 32 17.92 14.46 -1.76
CA LEU A 32 19.13 13.95 -2.42
C LEU A 32 19.24 14.49 -3.85
N LEU A 33 18.14 14.59 -4.60
CA LEU A 33 18.15 15.18 -5.94
C LEU A 33 18.53 16.67 -5.93
N MET A 34 18.02 17.45 -4.97
CA MET A 34 18.39 18.87 -4.84
C MET A 34 19.87 19.04 -4.50
N ASP A 35 20.39 18.22 -3.57
CA ASP A 35 21.81 18.22 -3.23
C ASP A 35 22.68 17.86 -4.44
N LEU A 36 22.22 16.89 -5.24
CA LEU A 36 22.87 16.45 -6.48
C LEU A 36 22.88 17.55 -7.54
N GLU A 37 21.76 18.25 -7.74
CA GLU A 37 21.65 19.37 -8.68
C GLU A 37 22.57 20.54 -8.31
N GLY A 38 22.73 20.82 -7.01
CA GLY A 38 23.71 21.77 -6.51
C GLY A 38 25.14 21.41 -6.96
N LEU A 39 25.51 20.14 -6.82
CA LEU A 39 26.83 19.63 -7.25
C LEU A 39 27.00 19.64 -8.78
N GLN A 40 25.94 19.42 -9.56
CA GLN A 40 26.00 19.42 -11.02
C GLN A 40 26.51 20.76 -11.59
N THR A 41 26.17 21.88 -10.96
CA THR A 41 26.64 23.21 -11.40
C THR A 41 28.16 23.33 -11.42
N SER A 42 28.87 22.52 -10.62
CA SER A 42 30.33 22.43 -10.58
C SER A 42 30.94 21.48 -11.62
N TRP A 43 30.14 20.61 -12.24
CA TRP A 43 30.59 19.55 -13.16
C TRP A 43 30.22 19.81 -14.63
N GLN A 44 30.19 21.08 -15.05
CA GLN A 44 29.95 21.43 -16.45
C GLN A 44 31.06 20.87 -17.36
N GLY A 45 30.70 19.94 -18.27
CA GLY A 45 31.63 19.28 -19.19
C GLY A 45 31.35 17.78 -19.37
N ALA A 46 32.40 16.97 -19.55
CA ALA A 46 32.30 15.52 -19.78
C ALA A 46 31.57 14.73 -18.67
N GLY A 47 31.59 15.23 -17.42
CA GLY A 47 30.85 14.66 -16.30
C GLY A 47 29.33 14.88 -16.35
N GLY A 48 28.86 15.89 -17.09
CA GLY A 48 27.44 16.24 -17.18
C GLY A 48 26.57 15.19 -17.87
N ARG A 49 27.13 14.45 -18.85
CA ARG A 49 26.39 13.39 -19.58
C ARG A 49 26.18 12.15 -18.71
N SER A 50 27.24 11.67 -18.05
CA SER A 50 27.14 10.54 -17.11
C SER A 50 26.24 10.87 -15.93
N PHE A 51 26.30 12.12 -15.45
CA PHE A 51 25.42 12.62 -14.40
C PHE A 51 23.94 12.62 -14.83
N ALA A 52 23.64 13.12 -16.02
CA ALA A 52 22.28 13.14 -16.55
C ALA A 52 21.69 11.72 -16.69
N GLU A 53 22.49 10.76 -17.14
CA GLU A 53 22.07 9.36 -17.24
C GLU A 53 21.83 8.73 -15.86
N THR A 54 22.72 8.96 -14.89
CA THR A 54 22.52 8.50 -13.50
C THR A 54 21.25 9.12 -12.91
N LYS A 55 21.00 10.41 -13.14
CA LYS A 55 19.79 11.10 -12.70
C LYS A 55 18.52 10.50 -13.30
N ARG A 56 18.56 10.14 -14.59
CA ARG A 56 17.44 9.48 -15.28
C ARG A 56 17.14 8.11 -14.67
N ARG A 57 18.16 7.25 -14.53
CA ARG A 57 18.01 5.92 -13.92
C ARG A 57 17.50 5.99 -12.50
N TRP A 58 18.05 6.91 -11.71
CA TRP A 58 17.58 7.15 -10.35
C TRP A 58 16.10 7.53 -10.28
N ALA A 59 15.63 8.41 -11.18
CA ALA A 59 14.23 8.80 -11.24
C ALA A 59 13.31 7.62 -11.63
N GLU A 60 13.78 6.75 -12.53
CA GLU A 60 13.09 5.51 -12.92
C GLU A 60 12.98 4.53 -11.73
N ASP A 61 14.09 4.28 -11.04
CA ASP A 61 14.15 3.39 -9.88
C ASP A 61 13.27 3.91 -8.72
N GLN A 62 13.32 5.22 -8.45
CA GLN A 62 12.46 5.87 -7.47
C GLN A 62 10.99 5.68 -7.83
N SER A 63 10.60 5.91 -9.08
CA SER A 63 9.22 5.78 -9.53
C SER A 63 8.73 4.34 -9.37
N ALA A 64 9.57 3.36 -9.73
CA ALA A 64 9.28 1.95 -9.55
C ALA A 64 9.07 1.61 -8.07
N LEU A 65 9.97 2.04 -7.18
CA LEU A 65 9.87 1.80 -5.74
C LEU A 65 8.60 2.39 -5.14
N LEU A 66 8.30 3.66 -5.43
CA LEU A 66 7.11 4.34 -4.90
C LEU A 66 5.82 3.66 -5.40
N ASN A 67 5.81 3.19 -6.65
CA ASN A 67 4.69 2.44 -7.21
C ASN A 67 4.49 1.11 -6.50
N MET A 68 5.55 0.34 -6.24
CA MET A 68 5.45 -0.92 -5.51
C MET A 68 4.93 -0.73 -4.09
N LEU A 69 5.40 0.31 -3.38
CA LEU A 69 4.91 0.63 -2.03
C LEU A 69 3.41 0.96 -2.04
N ASN A 70 2.96 1.76 -3.00
CA ASN A 70 1.54 2.09 -3.16
C ASN A 70 0.70 0.85 -3.53
N GLN A 71 1.18 0.03 -4.47
CA GLN A 71 0.50 -1.22 -4.84
C GLN A 71 0.37 -2.17 -3.64
N THR A 72 1.41 -2.29 -2.83
CA THR A 72 1.40 -3.12 -1.62
C THR A 72 0.38 -2.60 -0.61
N ALA A 73 0.36 -1.29 -0.35
CA ALA A 73 -0.65 -0.68 0.52
C ALA A 73 -2.09 -0.90 0.00
N GLN A 74 -2.29 -0.81 -1.32
CA GLN A 74 -3.59 -1.08 -1.95
C GLN A 74 -4.01 -2.54 -1.82
N GLN A 75 -3.10 -3.49 -2.05
CA GLN A 75 -3.36 -4.92 -1.89
C GLN A 75 -3.74 -5.27 -0.45
N ILE A 76 -3.05 -4.69 0.55
CA ILE A 76 -3.37 -4.87 1.97
C ILE A 76 -4.76 -4.32 2.30
N ARG A 77 -5.13 -3.16 1.75
CA ARG A 77 -6.49 -2.62 1.94
C ARG A 77 -7.55 -3.48 1.26
N GLN A 78 -7.24 -4.01 0.08
CA GLN A 78 -8.17 -4.85 -0.67
C GLN A 78 -8.41 -6.18 0.05
N SER A 79 -7.37 -6.82 0.56
CA SER A 79 -7.51 -8.03 1.36
C SER A 79 -8.38 -7.78 2.59
N GLY A 80 -8.19 -6.68 3.31
CA GLY A 80 -9.03 -6.31 4.46
C GLY A 80 -10.51 -6.12 4.13
N LYS A 81 -10.79 -5.50 2.97
CA LYS A 81 -12.18 -5.37 2.47
C LYS A 81 -12.80 -6.73 2.14
N LEU A 82 -12.04 -7.61 1.48
CA LEU A 82 -12.50 -8.96 1.13
C LEU A 82 -12.81 -9.81 2.37
N TYR A 83 -11.98 -9.70 3.42
CA TYR A 83 -12.25 -10.36 4.70
C TYR A 83 -13.52 -9.81 5.37
N ALA A 84 -13.71 -8.49 5.37
CA ALA A 84 -14.90 -7.86 5.95
C ALA A 84 -16.19 -8.25 5.18
N SER A 85 -16.16 -8.32 3.85
CA SER A 85 -17.32 -8.73 3.05
C SER A 85 -17.67 -10.20 3.23
N ALA A 86 -16.66 -11.08 3.28
CA ALA A 86 -16.89 -12.51 3.52
C ALA A 86 -17.54 -12.76 4.90
N GLU A 87 -17.18 -11.97 5.93
CA GLU A 87 -17.83 -12.06 7.24
C GLU A 87 -19.27 -11.54 7.20
N ALA A 88 -19.54 -10.42 6.51
CA ALA A 88 -20.90 -9.91 6.35
C ALA A 88 -21.82 -10.96 5.70
N GLU A 89 -21.37 -11.64 4.65
CA GLU A 89 -22.12 -12.73 4.01
C GLU A 89 -22.32 -13.93 4.94
N ALA A 90 -21.31 -14.31 5.71
CA ALA A 90 -21.40 -15.40 6.68
C ALA A 90 -22.42 -15.08 7.78
N VAL A 91 -22.41 -13.86 8.31
CA VAL A 91 -23.38 -13.39 9.30
C VAL A 91 -24.79 -13.38 8.71
N THR A 92 -24.98 -12.90 7.47
CA THR A 92 -26.29 -12.93 6.80
C THR A 92 -26.79 -14.37 6.61
N LYS A 93 -25.92 -15.31 6.24
CA LYS A 93 -26.28 -16.74 6.09
C LYS A 93 -26.58 -17.41 7.44
N MET A 94 -25.90 -17.03 8.51
CA MET A 94 -26.15 -17.54 9.87
C MET A 94 -27.38 -16.91 10.52
N ALA A 95 -27.69 -15.65 10.18
CA ALA A 95 -28.86 -14.92 10.67
C ALA A 95 -30.13 -15.24 9.87
N ALA A 96 -30.01 -15.89 8.70
CA ALA A 96 -31.15 -16.46 7.99
C ALA A 96 -31.83 -17.50 8.91
N PRO A 97 -33.07 -17.27 9.38
CA PRO A 97 -33.71 -18.16 10.32
C PRO A 97 -33.91 -19.53 9.66
N ARG A 98 -33.50 -20.58 10.39
CA ARG A 98 -33.86 -21.99 10.15
C ARG A 98 -35.37 -22.16 10.35
N SER A 99 -36.17 -21.49 9.53
CA SER A 99 -37.63 -21.57 9.48
C SER A 99 -38.05 -22.64 8.48
N THR A 100 -37.47 -23.83 8.61
CA THR A 100 -38.10 -25.03 8.04
C THR A 100 -38.93 -25.64 9.14
N GLY A 101 -40.24 -25.40 9.06
CA GLY A 101 -41.23 -25.95 9.95
C GLY A 101 -41.07 -27.47 10.05
N LEU A 102 -40.73 -27.94 11.25
CA LEU A 102 -41.21 -29.23 11.72
C LEU A 102 -42.49 -28.96 12.49
N SER A 103 -43.61 -28.94 11.76
CA SER A 103 -44.89 -29.31 12.35
C SER A 103 -44.82 -30.83 12.57
N LEU A 104 -44.64 -31.26 13.82
CA LEU A 104 -44.89 -32.65 14.20
C LEU A 104 -46.42 -32.86 14.17
N PRO A 105 -46.97 -33.72 13.30
CA PRO A 105 -48.35 -34.15 13.45
C PRO A 105 -48.48 -35.02 14.70
N LEU A 106 -49.51 -34.68 15.49
CA LEU A 106 -50.04 -35.21 16.76
C LEU A 106 -49.49 -36.57 17.24
#